data_AF-A0A4R6QEK6-F1
#
_entry.id   AF-A0A4R6QEK6-F1
#
_cell.length_a   1.000
_cell.length_b   1.000
_cell.length_c   1.000
_cell.angle_alpha   90.00
_cell.angle_beta   90.00
_cell.angle_gamma   90.00
#
_symmetry.space_group_name_H-M   'P 1'
#
loop_
_entity.id
_entity.type
_entity.pdbx_description
1 polymer ?
#
loop_
_entity_poly.entity_id
_entity_poly.type
_entity_poly.pdbx_seq_one_letter_code
_entity_poly.pdbx_strand_id
1 'polypeptide(L)'
;MKKKLASIYHFVVAFILITKGFDKIQHHHSFIGWTILLLGCIILGYFINVKILKRNHSSLEIVIHFFESIALFLTSYVYFEEGKTWLPYVTLFAGIGFLITTILHLKQHKKNHN
;
A
#
# COMPACT_ATOMS: atom_id res chain seq x y z
N MET A 1 -11.35 -18.49 3.99
CA MET A 1 -11.72 -17.13 4.46
C MET A 1 -10.58 -16.09 4.35
N LYS A 2 -9.29 -16.47 4.48
CA LYS A 2 -8.13 -15.55 4.46
C LYS A 2 -8.00 -14.66 3.19
N LYS A 3 -8.27 -15.19 1.99
CA LYS A 3 -8.11 -14.45 0.72
C LYS A 3 -9.13 -13.31 0.49
N LYS A 4 -10.35 -13.43 1.03
CA LYS A 4 -11.37 -12.36 0.91
C LYS A 4 -11.04 -11.17 1.81
N LEU A 5 -10.49 -11.43 3.00
CA LEU A 5 -10.08 -10.37 3.93
C LEU A 5 -8.90 -9.57 3.35
N ALA A 6 -7.85 -10.24 2.88
CA ALA A 6 -6.69 -9.59 2.26
C ALA A 6 -7.08 -8.65 1.12
N SER A 7 -7.97 -9.12 0.23
CA SER A 7 -8.51 -8.33 -0.87
C SER A 7 -9.21 -7.05 -0.39
N ILE A 8 -9.98 -7.09 0.70
CA ILE A 8 -10.68 -5.90 1.22
C ILE A 8 -9.68 -4.86 1.77
N TYR A 9 -8.62 -5.28 2.46
CA TYR A 9 -7.62 -4.34 2.98
C TYR A 9 -6.90 -3.59 1.86
N HIS A 10 -6.49 -4.27 0.78
CA HIS A 10 -5.87 -3.61 -0.37
C HIS A 10 -6.79 -2.55 -1.02
N PHE A 11 -8.10 -2.82 -1.09
CA PHE A 11 -9.06 -1.85 -1.60
C PHE A 11 -9.16 -0.61 -0.71
N VAL A 12 -9.25 -0.81 0.61
CA VAL A 12 -9.33 0.30 1.58
C VAL A 12 -8.04 1.14 1.54
N VAL A 13 -6.88 0.50 1.52
CA VAL A 13 -5.58 1.20 1.41
C VAL A 13 -5.50 1.99 0.11
N ALA A 14 -5.82 1.38 -1.03
CA ALA A 14 -5.84 2.07 -2.31
C ALA A 14 -6.79 3.27 -2.33
N PHE A 15 -7.99 3.12 -1.77
CA PHE A 15 -8.95 4.22 -1.67
C PHE A 15 -8.41 5.40 -0.84
N ILE A 16 -7.84 5.12 0.33
CA ILE A 16 -7.22 6.14 1.19
C ILE A 16 -6.07 6.84 0.46
N LEU A 17 -5.19 6.08 -0.20
CA LEU A 17 -4.06 6.65 -0.94
C LEU A 17 -4.51 7.53 -2.11
N ILE A 18 -5.52 7.11 -2.87
CA ILE A 18 -6.06 7.89 -4.00
C ILE A 18 -6.66 9.20 -3.50
N THR A 19 -7.51 9.15 -2.46
CA THR A 19 -8.11 10.37 -1.88
C THR A 19 -7.04 11.33 -1.35
N LYS A 20 -6.01 10.81 -0.66
CA LYS A 20 -4.93 11.65 -0.12
C LYS A 20 -3.99 12.20 -1.18
N GLY A 21 -3.67 11.39 -2.19
CA GLY A 21 -2.88 11.82 -3.34
C GLY A 21 -3.55 12.99 -4.07
N PHE A 22 -4.87 12.91 -4.28
CA PHE A 22 -5.65 13.98 -4.91
C PHE A 22 -5.67 15.26 -4.06
N ASP A 23 -5.92 15.14 -2.75
CA ASP A 23 -5.88 16.26 -1.80
C ASP A 23 -4.52 17.00 -1.83
N LYS A 24 -3.41 16.25 -1.88
CA LYS A 24 -2.07 16.82 -1.86
C LYS A 24 -1.65 17.47 -3.19
N ILE A 25 -2.16 16.97 -4.32
CA ILE A 25 -1.98 17.61 -5.63
C ILE A 25 -2.60 19.01 -5.64
N GLN A 26 -3.73 19.21 -4.97
CA GLN A 26 -4.39 20.52 -4.89
C GLN A 26 -3.66 21.53 -3.98
N HIS A 27 -2.90 21.07 -2.99
CA HIS A 27 -2.26 21.92 -1.96
C HIS A 27 -0.74 22.11 -2.15
N HIS A 28 -0.27 22.31 -3.39
CA HIS A 28 1.12 22.70 -3.76
C HIS A 28 2.28 21.69 -3.59
N HIS A 29 2.05 20.46 -3.10
CA HIS A 29 3.07 19.39 -3.09
C HIS A 29 2.81 18.34 -4.18
N SER A 30 2.73 18.81 -5.43
CA SER A 30 2.27 18.02 -6.57
C SER A 30 3.05 16.72 -6.78
N PHE A 31 4.38 16.73 -6.62
CA PHE A 31 5.20 15.53 -6.89
C PHE A 31 4.89 14.37 -5.93
N ILE A 32 4.79 14.66 -4.63
CA ILE A 32 4.48 13.64 -3.61
C ILE A 32 3.02 13.19 -3.75
N GLY A 33 2.09 14.11 -4.00
CA GLY A 33 0.69 13.76 -4.27
C GLY A 33 0.52 12.84 -5.47
N TRP A 34 1.19 13.13 -6.60
CA TRP A 34 1.20 12.28 -7.80
C TRP A 34 1.81 10.89 -7.52
N THR A 35 2.87 10.83 -6.72
CA THR A 35 3.52 9.54 -6.36
C THR A 35 2.58 8.68 -5.51
N ILE A 36 1.93 9.27 -4.50
CA ILE A 36 0.95 8.58 -3.65
C ILE A 36 -0.26 8.11 -4.46
N LEU A 37 -0.76 8.97 -5.36
CA LEU A 37 -1.89 8.64 -6.24
C LEU A 37 -1.55 7.46 -7.17
N LEU A 38 -0.37 7.50 -7.81
CA LEU A 38 0.08 6.45 -8.72
C LEU A 38 0.24 5.11 -7.99
N LEU A 39 0.81 5.12 -6.79
CA LEU A 39 0.90 3.93 -5.93
C LEU A 39 -0.49 3.38 -5.57
N GLY A 40 -1.43 4.25 -5.19
CA GLY A 40 -2.82 3.88 -4.93
C GLY A 40 -3.49 3.21 -6.14
N CYS A 41 -3.27 3.74 -7.34
CA CYS A 41 -3.76 3.15 -8.60
C CYS A 41 -3.17 1.77 -8.88
N ILE A 42 -1.87 1.55 -8.62
CA ILE A 42 -1.22 0.24 -8.79
C ILE A 42 -1.86 -0.80 -7.85
N ILE A 43 -2.07 -0.44 -6.58
CA ILE A 43 -2.67 -1.33 -5.58
C ILE A 43 -4.13 -1.66 -5.95
N LEU A 44 -4.88 -0.66 -6.42
CA LEU A 44 -6.25 -0.86 -6.91
C LEU A 44 -6.28 -1.78 -8.14
N GLY A 45 -5.35 -1.59 -9.08
CA GLY A 45 -5.21 -2.43 -10.28
C GLY A 45 -4.96 -3.90 -9.92
N TYR A 46 -4.17 -4.17 -8.90
CA TYR A 46 -4.01 -5.53 -8.39
C TYR A 46 -5.26 -6.09 -7.75
N PHE A 47 -5.95 -5.30 -6.93
CA PHE A 47 -7.21 -5.74 -6.32
C PHE A 47 -8.19 -6.20 -7.40
N ILE A 48 -8.29 -5.44 -8.50
CA ILE A 48 -9.07 -5.81 -9.68
C ILE A 48 -8.56 -7.12 -10.29
N ASN A 49 -7.25 -7.27 -10.47
CA ASN A 49 -6.65 -8.48 -11.06
C ASN A 49 -6.92 -9.75 -10.23
N VAL A 50 -6.77 -9.66 -8.90
CA VAL A 50 -7.03 -10.78 -7.99
C VAL A 50 -8.52 -11.10 -7.88
N LYS A 51 -9.38 -10.08 -7.80
CA LYS A 51 -10.82 -10.28 -7.53
C LYS A 51 -11.63 -10.56 -8.79
N ILE A 52 -11.34 -9.86 -9.89
CA ILE A 52 -12.04 -10.01 -11.17
C ILE A 52 -11.40 -11.12 -12.01
N LEU A 53 -10.06 -11.07 -12.19
CA LEU A 53 -9.35 -12.02 -13.06
C LEU A 53 -9.00 -13.36 -12.36
N LYS A 54 -9.16 -13.46 -11.03
CA LYS A 54 -8.81 -14.63 -10.20
C LYS A 54 -7.38 -15.14 -10.40
N ARG A 55 -6.49 -14.34 -10.99
CA ARG A 55 -5.07 -14.67 -11.19
C ARG A 55 -4.30 -14.31 -9.94
N ASN A 56 -4.00 -15.30 -9.12
CA ASN A 56 -3.22 -15.12 -7.90
C ASN A 56 -1.79 -15.60 -8.10
N HIS A 57 -0.88 -14.69 -8.41
CA HIS A 57 0.55 -14.98 -8.42
C HIS A 57 1.16 -14.59 -7.08
N SER A 58 1.80 -15.53 -6.39
CA SER A 58 2.44 -15.28 -5.09
C SER A 58 3.50 -14.17 -5.16
N SER A 59 4.16 -14.02 -6.30
CA SER A 59 5.15 -12.95 -6.52
C SER A 59 4.51 -11.55 -6.58
N LEU A 60 3.28 -11.43 -7.12
CA LEU A 60 2.57 -10.15 -7.18
C LEU A 60 2.13 -9.70 -5.77
N GLU A 61 1.76 -10.64 -4.90
CA GLU A 61 1.40 -10.34 -3.51
C GLU A 61 2.57 -9.71 -2.75
N ILE A 62 3.80 -10.22 -2.94
CA ILE A 62 5.03 -9.65 -2.36
C ILE A 62 5.27 -8.22 -2.86
N VAL A 63 5.20 -8.02 -4.17
CA VAL A 63 5.44 -6.72 -4.80
C VAL A 63 4.48 -5.66 -4.27
N ILE A 64 3.26 -6.05 -3.92
CA ILE A 64 2.23 -5.11 -3.52
C ILE A 64 2.28 -4.75 -2.05
N HIS A 65 2.57 -5.72 -1.18
CA HIS A 65 2.85 -5.38 0.22
C HIS A 65 4.05 -4.43 0.32
N PHE A 66 5.03 -4.58 -0.59
CA PHE A 66 6.15 -3.65 -0.70
C PHE A 66 5.72 -2.25 -1.15
N PHE A 67 4.93 -2.14 -2.23
CA PHE A 67 4.39 -0.86 -2.68
C PHE A 67 3.48 -0.18 -1.66
N GLU A 68 2.63 -0.94 -0.96
CA GLU A 68 1.78 -0.44 0.13
C GLU A 68 2.61 0.12 1.28
N SER A 69 3.68 -0.59 1.66
CA SER A 69 4.60 -0.11 2.69
C SER A 69 5.25 1.23 2.29
N ILE A 70 5.76 1.33 1.07
CA ILE A 70 6.33 2.60 0.54
C ILE A 70 5.28 3.71 0.54
N ALA A 71 4.08 3.43 0.04
CA ALA A 71 3.00 4.41 -0.04
C ALA A 71 2.59 4.92 1.34
N LEU A 72 2.52 4.04 2.34
CA LEU A 72 2.21 4.38 3.73
C LEU A 72 3.32 5.18 4.40
N PHE A 73 4.59 4.89 4.11
CA PHE A 73 5.72 5.71 4.58
C PHE A 73 5.67 7.12 4.00
N LEU A 74 5.44 7.26 2.69
CA LEU A 74 5.28 8.56 2.04
C LEU A 74 4.07 9.32 2.61
N THR A 75 2.96 8.64 2.83
CA THR A 75 1.75 9.22 3.43
C THR A 75 2.01 9.67 4.87
N SER A 76 2.73 8.88 5.66
CA SER A 76 3.14 9.25 7.01
C SER A 76 4.03 10.49 7.02
N TYR A 77 5.00 10.57 6.09
CA TYR A 77 5.86 11.74 5.95
C TYR A 77 5.02 12.99 5.65
N VAL A 78 4.08 12.89 4.72
CA VAL A 78 3.14 13.98 4.40
C VAL A 78 2.32 14.41 5.62
N TYR A 79 1.84 13.46 6.42
CA TYR A 79 1.09 13.80 7.63
C TYR A 79 1.95 14.48 8.71
N PHE A 80 3.24 14.17 8.79
CA PHE A 80 4.17 14.90 9.65
C PHE A 80 4.37 16.34 9.16
N GLU A 81 4.55 16.55 7.85
CA GLU A 81 4.64 17.90 7.28
C GLU A 81 3.36 18.72 7.50
N GLU A 82 2.20 18.07 7.47
CA GLU A 82 0.90 18.72 7.72
C GLU A 82 0.63 18.98 9.22
N GLY A 83 1.55 18.62 10.11
CA GLY A 83 1.41 18.81 11.56
C GLY A 83 0.29 17.97 12.19
N LYS A 84 -0.15 16.89 11.55
CA LYS A 84 -1.16 15.98 12.11
C LYS A 84 -0.53 15.20 13.26
N THR A 85 -1.19 15.14 14.41
CA THR A 85 -0.59 14.56 15.63
C THR A 85 -0.70 13.05 15.74
N TRP A 86 -1.80 12.43 15.30
CA TRP A 86 -2.02 10.98 15.49
C TRP A 86 -1.96 10.16 14.20
N LEU A 87 -2.43 10.71 13.08
CA LEU A 87 -2.44 10.02 11.79
C LEU A 87 -1.06 9.52 11.32
N PRO A 88 0.05 10.30 11.43
CA PRO A 88 1.34 9.85 10.95
C PRO A 88 1.77 8.54 11.63
N TYR A 89 1.64 8.46 12.97
CA TYR A 89 2.04 7.28 13.73
C TYR A 89 1.26 6.02 13.33
N VAL A 90 -0.05 6.16 13.09
CA VAL A 90 -0.89 5.05 12.62
C VAL A 90 -0.44 4.57 11.24
N THR A 91 -0.21 5.51 10.31
CA THR A 91 0.26 5.15 8.96
C THR A 91 1.68 4.58 8.97
N LEU A 92 2.54 5.07 9.85
CA LEU A 92 3.90 4.57 10.02
C LEU A 92 3.88 3.12 10.54
N PHE A 93 3.06 2.86 11.57
CA PHE A 93 2.92 1.52 12.13
C PHE A 93 2.34 0.54 11.11
N ALA A 94 1.35 0.98 10.33
CA ALA A 94 0.82 0.21 9.22
C ALA A 94 1.90 -0.09 8.16
N GLY A 95 2.69 0.92 7.76
CA GLY A 95 3.79 0.77 6.81
C GLY A 95 4.82 -0.26 7.25
N ILE A 96 5.19 -0.25 8.53
CA ILE A 96 6.09 -1.25 9.14
C ILE A 96 5.46 -2.65 9.10
N GLY A 97 4.18 -2.78 9.43
CA GLY A 97 3.46 -4.07 9.36
C GLY A 97 3.44 -4.68 7.96
N PHE A 98 3.19 -3.86 6.93
CA PHE A 98 3.28 -4.30 5.53
C PHE A 98 4.71 -4.68 5.12
N LEU A 99 5.72 -3.97 5.61
CA LEU A 99 7.13 -4.30 5.36
C LEU A 99 7.50 -5.67 5.97
N ILE A 100 7.09 -5.92 7.22
CA ILE A 100 7.32 -7.21 7.88
C ILE A 100 6.64 -8.33 7.09
N THR A 101 5.39 -8.11 6.66
CA THR A 101 4.64 -9.09 5.85
C THR A 101 5.35 -9.40 4.54
N THR A 102 5.93 -8.39 3.89
CA THR A 102 6.75 -8.54 2.68
C THR A 102 7.97 -9.42 2.94
N ILE A 103 8.72 -9.14 4.02
CA ILE A 103 9.92 -9.91 4.40
C ILE A 103 9.57 -11.36 4.72
N LEU A 104 8.46 -11.60 5.44
CA LEU A 104 7.99 -12.94 5.77
C LEU A 104 7.63 -13.74 4.51
N HIS A 105 6.90 -13.13 3.57
CA HIS A 105 6.59 -13.78 2.29
C HIS A 105 7.84 -14.05 1.45
N LEU A 106 8.80 -13.13 1.40
CA LEU A 106 10.07 -13.34 0.70
C LEU A 106 10.85 -14.53 1.26
N LYS A 107 10.92 -14.65 2.59
CA LYS A 107 11.57 -15.80 3.25
C LYS A 107 10.86 -17.12 2.95
N GLN A 108 9.52 -17.13 2.93
CA GLN A 108 8.74 -18.33 2.58
C GLN A 108 8.90 -18.73 1.12
N HIS A 109 8.90 -17.77 0.19
CA HIS A 109 9.09 -18.02 -1.23
C HIS A 109 10.49 -18.59 -1.51
N LYS A 110 11.53 -18.09 -0.81
CA LYS A 110 12.90 -18.62 -0.92
C LYS A 110 13.02 -20.04 -0.35
N LYS A 111 12.28 -20.38 0.71
CA LYS A 111 12.29 -21.71 1.32
C LYS A 111 11.60 -22.79 0.46
N ASN A 112 10.58 -22.43 -0.32
CA ASN A 112 9.87 -23.37 -1.20
C ASN A 112 10.58 -23.62 -2.55
N HIS A 113 11.62 -22.86 -2.87
CA HIS A 113 12.39 -22.97 -4.13
C HIS A 113 13.82 -23.53 -3.92
N ASN A 114 14.14 -24.00 -2.71
CA ASN A 114 15.37 -24.72 -2.35
C ASN A 114 15.02 -26.15 -1.94
#